data_AF-A0A524GBJ6-F1
#
_entry.id   AF-A0A524GBJ6-F1
#
_cell.length_a   1.000
_cell.length_b   1.000
_cell.length_c   1.000
_cell.angle_alpha   90.00
_cell.angle_beta   90.00
_cell.angle_gamma   90.00
#
_symmetry.space_group_name_H-M   'P 1'
#
loop_
_entity.id
_entity.type
_entity.pdbx_description
1 polymer ?
#
loop_
_entity_poly.entity_id
_entity_poly.type
_entity_poly.pdbx_seq_one_letter_code
_entity_poly.pdbx_strand_id
1 'polypeptide(L)'
;MIPENASEIACDNNRIRIELLGRFVIEDNRQNFEEILNGITLSGTYDITDWTFEAVRVLFKICHQTNQRVTLKQESRYFMVVQYPSELMLDIFAEAIATGKF
;
A
#
# COMPACT_ATOMS: atom_id res chain seq x y z
N MET A 1 -8.75 -29.10 -3.94
CA MET A 1 -9.17 -27.83 -4.58
C MET A 1 -9.63 -26.91 -3.46
N ILE A 2 -8.97 -25.77 -3.29
CA ILE A 2 -9.46 -24.72 -2.39
C ILE A 2 -10.63 -24.05 -3.13
N PRO A 3 -11.81 -23.88 -2.52
CA PRO A 3 -12.92 -23.23 -3.20
C PRO A 3 -12.52 -21.79 -3.56
N GLU A 4 -12.79 -21.36 -4.79
CA GLU A 4 -12.41 -20.04 -5.32
C GLU A 4 -12.88 -18.89 -4.39
N ASN A 5 -14.04 -19.04 -3.74
CA ASN A 5 -14.55 -18.10 -2.74
C ASN A 5 -13.64 -17.91 -1.51
N ALA A 6 -12.86 -18.92 -1.11
CA ALA A 6 -11.97 -18.77 0.05
C ALA A 6 -10.75 -17.88 -0.26
N SER A 7 -10.32 -17.85 -1.53
CA SER A 7 -9.22 -17.00 -2.00
C SER A 7 -9.62 -15.53 -2.02
N GLU A 8 -10.81 -15.21 -2.52
CA GLU A 8 -11.30 -13.83 -2.60
C GLU A 8 -11.57 -13.24 -1.21
N ILE A 9 -12.19 -14.01 -0.31
CA ILE A 9 -12.43 -13.58 1.08
C ILE A 9 -11.12 -13.35 1.83
N ALA A 10 -10.10 -14.19 1.60
CA ALA A 10 -8.78 -14.00 2.21
C ALA A 10 -8.07 -12.73 1.69
N CYS A 11 -8.18 -12.44 0.39
CA CYS A 11 -7.66 -11.20 -0.20
C CYS A 11 -8.34 -9.96 0.39
N ASP A 12 -9.67 -9.96 0.53
CA ASP A 12 -10.41 -8.83 1.09
C ASP A 12 -10.09 -8.60 2.58
N ASN A 13 -9.96 -9.67 3.38
CA ASN A 13 -9.58 -9.55 4.79
C ASN A 13 -8.17 -8.98 4.97
N ASN A 14 -7.22 -9.41 4.14
CA ASN A 14 -5.86 -8.88 4.16
C ASN A 14 -5.83 -7.40 3.77
N ARG A 15 -6.61 -7.00 2.76
CA ARG A 15 -6.73 -5.61 2.34
C ARG A 15 -7.25 -4.72 3.46
N ILE A 16 -8.38 -5.10 4.09
CA ILE A 16 -8.97 -4.36 5.22
C ILE A 16 -7.94 -4.23 6.36
N ARG A 17 -7.23 -5.32 6.68
CA ARG A 17 -6.19 -5.29 7.73
C ARG A 17 -5.08 -4.30 7.41
N ILE A 18 -4.60 -4.25 6.17
CA ILE A 18 -3.54 -3.33 5.74
C ILE A 18 -4.02 -1.88 5.77
N GLU A 19 -5.23 -1.63 5.27
CA GLU A 19 -5.88 -0.31 5.31
C GLU A 19 -6.01 0.24 6.73
N LEU A 20 -6.31 -0.63 7.70
CA LEU A 20 -6.36 -0.25 9.11
C LEU A 20 -4.97 -0.02 9.71
N LEU A 21 -4.01 -0.90 9.42
CA LEU A 21 -2.65 -0.82 9.98
C LEU A 21 -1.89 0.41 9.47
N GLY A 22 -2.07 0.80 8.21
CA GLY A 22 -1.38 1.93 7.59
C GLY A 22 -1.57 3.26 8.35
N ARG A 23 -2.65 3.39 9.11
CA ARG A 23 -2.97 4.57 9.95
C ARG A 23 -2.11 4.71 11.20
N PHE A 24 -1.35 3.68 11.56
CA PHE A 24 -0.59 3.63 12.81
C PHE A 24 0.90 3.31 12.60
N VAL A 25 1.37 3.31 11.35
CA VAL A 25 2.78 3.01 11.06
C VAL A 25 3.66 4.21 11.44
N ILE A 26 4.68 3.93 12.23
CA ILE A 26 5.73 4.85 12.66
C ILE A 26 7.07 4.15 12.47
N GLU A 27 8.18 4.87 12.62
CA GLU A 27 9.52 4.29 12.42
C GLU A 27 9.73 2.99 13.22
N ASP A 28 9.29 2.97 14.49
CA ASP A 28 9.46 1.84 15.42
C ASP A 28 8.75 0.55 14.97
N ASN A 29 7.65 0.65 14.22
CA ASN A 29 6.88 -0.52 13.77
C ASN A 29 6.90 -0.71 12.23
N ARG A 30 7.67 0.12 11.52
CA ARG A 30 7.78 0.11 10.05
C ARG A 30 8.17 -1.25 9.51
N GLN A 31 9.16 -1.90 10.12
CA GLN A 31 9.64 -3.21 9.68
C GLN A 31 8.54 -4.28 9.76
N ASN A 32 7.74 -4.28 10.83
CA ASN A 32 6.64 -5.24 10.97
C ASN A 32 5.58 -5.04 9.87
N PHE A 33 5.32 -3.78 9.48
CA PHE A 33 4.40 -3.49 8.37
C PHE A 33 4.97 -3.94 7.02
N GLU A 34 6.28 -3.75 6.80
CA GLU A 34 7.00 -4.23 5.62
C GLU A 34 6.95 -5.77 5.50
N GLU A 35 7.12 -6.49 6.61
CA GLU A 35 7.01 -7.96 6.65
C GLU A 35 5.58 -8.44 6.32
N ILE A 36 4.55 -7.75 6.82
CA ILE A 36 3.14 -8.06 6.49
C ILE A 36 2.90 -7.89 4.99
N LEU A 37 3.36 -6.78 4.40
CA LEU A 37 3.18 -6.50 2.98
C LEU A 37 3.93 -7.51 2.10
N ASN A 38 5.15 -7.89 2.46
CA ASN A 38 5.92 -8.92 1.76
C ASN A 38 5.27 -10.31 1.85
N GLY A 39 4.51 -10.58 2.91
CA GLY A 39 3.82 -11.85 3.12
C GLY A 39 2.56 -12.04 2.28
N ILE A 40 2.13 -11.04 1.52
CA ILE A 40 0.91 -11.11 0.72
C ILE A 40 1.12 -10.63 -0.72
N THR A 41 0.22 -11.04 -1.62
CA THR A 41 0.15 -10.46 -2.98
C THR A 41 -0.72 -9.21 -2.95
N LEU A 42 -0.14 -8.04 -3.22
CA LEU A 42 -0.91 -6.80 -3.28
C LEU A 42 -1.67 -6.74 -4.61
N SER A 43 -2.99 -6.66 -4.52
CA SER A 43 -3.86 -6.47 -5.68
C SER A 43 -5.07 -5.62 -5.30
N GLY A 44 -5.69 -4.99 -6.31
CA GLY A 44 -6.89 -4.18 -6.13
C GLY A 44 -6.62 -2.75 -5.66
N THR A 45 -7.63 -2.18 -5.01
CA THR A 45 -7.63 -0.78 -4.55
C THR A 45 -7.43 -0.70 -3.05
N TYR A 46 -6.38 -0.03 -2.61
CA TYR A 46 -6.11 0.24 -1.20
C TYR A 46 -6.58 1.65 -0.83
N ASP A 47 -7.45 1.77 0.16
CA ASP A 47 -7.80 3.05 0.77
C ASP A 47 -6.69 3.49 1.73
N ILE A 48 -5.90 4.46 1.27
CA ILE A 48 -4.79 5.06 2.01
C ILE A 48 -5.22 6.31 2.78
N THR A 49 -6.52 6.60 2.86
CA THR A 49 -7.04 7.72 3.65
C THR A 49 -6.61 7.56 5.11
N ASP A 50 -6.06 8.64 5.66
CA ASP A 50 -5.47 8.71 7.01
C ASP A 50 -4.26 7.80 7.23
N TRP A 51 -3.65 7.23 6.18
CA TRP A 51 -2.39 6.55 6.33
C TRP A 51 -1.28 7.50 6.73
N THR A 52 -0.38 6.98 7.55
CA THR A 52 0.87 7.66 7.89
C THR A 52 1.78 7.72 6.67
N PHE A 53 2.65 8.73 6.62
CA PHE A 53 3.66 8.84 5.56
C PHE A 53 4.55 7.58 5.49
N GLU A 54 4.95 7.04 6.63
CA GLU A 54 5.75 5.81 6.69
C GLU A 54 5.03 4.61 6.09
N ALA A 55 3.72 4.44 6.32
CA ALA A 55 2.96 3.37 5.67
C ALA A 55 2.96 3.50 4.14
N VAL A 56 2.74 4.70 3.62
CA VAL A 56 2.72 4.96 2.16
C VAL A 56 4.10 4.71 1.54
N ARG A 57 5.18 5.15 2.21
CA ARG A 57 6.56 4.87 1.77
C ARG A 57 6.84 3.38 1.67
N VAL A 58 6.51 2.62 2.72
CA VAL A 58 6.72 1.16 2.72
C VAL A 58 5.93 0.50 1.60
N LEU A 59 4.65 0.87 1.42
CA LEU A 59 3.83 0.34 0.34
C LEU A 59 4.50 0.57 -1.02
N PHE A 60 4.94 1.79 -1.31
CA PHE A 60 5.59 2.12 -2.58
C PHE A 60 6.94 1.45 -2.77
N LYS A 61 7.74 1.30 -1.71
CA LYS A 61 8.98 0.52 -1.75
C LYS A 61 8.70 -0.93 -2.15
N ILE A 62 7.73 -1.58 -1.51
CA ILE A 62 7.36 -2.96 -1.83
C ILE A 62 6.82 -3.08 -3.25
N CYS A 63 5.90 -2.21 -3.65
CA CYS A 63 5.35 -2.24 -5.01
C CYS A 63 6.43 -2.00 -6.07
N HIS A 64 7.39 -1.10 -5.81
CA HIS A 64 8.53 -0.86 -6.71
C HIS A 64 9.41 -2.11 -6.83
N GLN A 65 9.81 -2.71 -5.71
CA GLN A 65 10.70 -3.88 -5.67
C GLN A 65 10.06 -5.13 -6.30
N THR A 66 8.76 -5.32 -6.09
CA THR A 66 8.01 -6.50 -6.57
C THR A 66 7.34 -6.27 -7.92
N ASN A 67 7.46 -5.06 -8.49
CA ASN A 67 6.78 -4.61 -9.70
C ASN A 67 5.25 -4.83 -9.65
N GLN A 68 4.67 -4.72 -8.45
CA GLN A 68 3.22 -4.87 -8.23
C GLN A 68 2.51 -3.55 -8.50
N ARG A 69 1.34 -3.63 -9.15
CA ARG A 69 0.50 -2.47 -9.47
C ARG A 69 -0.73 -2.51 -8.59
N VAL A 70 -0.91 -1.45 -7.80
CA VAL A 70 -2.09 -1.25 -6.96
C VAL A 70 -2.76 0.06 -7.33
N THR A 71 -4.08 0.11 -7.17
CA THR A 71 -4.82 1.37 -7.19
C THR A 71 -4.83 1.92 -5.77
N LEU A 72 -4.60 3.21 -5.60
CA LEU A 72 -4.70 3.88 -4.32
C LEU A 72 -5.92 4.79 -4.32
N LYS A 73 -6.64 4.82 -3.20
CA LYS A 73 -7.70 5.79 -2.94
C LYS A 73 -7.26 6.69 -1.80
N GLN A 74 -7.29 8.00 -2.02
CA GLN A 74 -7.06 9.03 -1.00
C GLN A 74 -8.25 9.97 -1.01
N GLU A 75 -9.07 9.90 0.05
CA GLU A 75 -10.35 10.58 0.15
C GLU A 75 -11.25 10.28 -1.08
N SER A 76 -11.47 11.26 -1.96
CA SER A 76 -12.24 11.13 -3.20
C SER A 76 -11.39 10.86 -4.44
N ARG A 77 -10.06 10.84 -4.31
CA ARG A 77 -9.11 10.70 -5.43
C ARG A 77 -8.63 9.27 -5.57
N TYR A 78 -8.45 8.84 -6.81
CA TYR A 78 -7.87 7.55 -7.15
C TYR A 78 -6.58 7.75 -7.94
N PHE A 79 -5.53 7.04 -7.54
CA PHE A 79 -4.23 7.04 -8.20
C PHE A 79 -3.90 5.64 -8.68
N MET A 80 -3.46 5.52 -9.92
CA MET A 80 -2.90 4.29 -10.45
C MET A 80 -1.46 4.55 -10.88
N VAL A 81 -0.52 3.91 -10.20
CA VAL A 81 0.90 4.08 -10.51
C VAL A 81 1.22 3.21 -11.73
N VAL A 82 1.25 3.85 -12.91
CA VAL A 82 1.58 3.16 -14.16
C VAL A 82 3.04 2.71 -14.18
N GLN A 83 3.91 3.56 -13.64
CA GLN A 83 5.33 3.32 -13.49
C GLN A 83 5.80 3.98 -12.20
N TYR A 84 6.45 3.21 -11.33
CA TYR A 84 7.10 3.75 -10.14
C TYR A 84 8.32 4.57 -10.55
N PRO A 85 8.59 5.70 -9.88
CA PRO A 85 9.80 6.46 -10.11
C PRO A 85 11.02 5.66 -9.60
N SER A 86 12.23 6.21 -9.81
CA SER A 86 13.44 5.63 -9.23
C SER A 86 13.35 5.59 -7.70
N GLU A 87 14.09 4.68 -7.08
CA GLU A 87 14.09 4.50 -5.62
C GLU A 87 14.37 5.82 -4.87
N LEU A 88 15.29 6.64 -5.38
CA LEU A 88 15.64 7.95 -4.82
C LEU A 88 14.47 8.96 -4.80
N MET A 89 13.44 8.74 -5.62
CA MET A 89 12.28 9.62 -5.77
C MET A 89 11.03 9.05 -5.10
N LEU A 90 11.08 7.84 -4.55
CA LEU A 90 9.89 7.20 -3.95
C LEU A 90 9.36 7.96 -2.75
N ASP A 91 10.23 8.58 -1.95
CA ASP A 91 9.82 9.36 -0.78
C ASP A 91 9.04 10.63 -1.17
N ILE A 92 9.54 11.36 -2.17
CA ILE A 92 8.86 12.54 -2.71
C ILE A 92 7.52 12.15 -3.32
N PHE A 93 7.49 11.03 -4.05
CA PHE A 93 6.27 10.49 -4.63
C PHE A 93 5.24 10.05 -3.57
N ALA A 94 5.70 9.38 -2.50
CA ALA A 94 4.88 9.03 -1.35
C ALA A 94 4.26 10.27 -0.69
N GLU A 95 5.05 11.34 -0.52
CA GLU A 95 4.59 12.58 0.10
C GLU A 95 3.52 13.27 -0.76
N ALA A 96 3.74 13.37 -2.08
CA ALA A 96 2.78 13.96 -3.00
C ALA A 96 1.43 13.21 -2.99
N ILE A 97 1.46 11.89 -2.93
CA ILE A 97 0.26 11.05 -2.88
C ILE A 97 -0.44 11.14 -1.53
N ALA A 98 0.30 11.03 -0.42
CA ALA A 98 -0.26 11.05 0.94
C ALA A 98 -0.88 12.42 1.29
N THR A 99 -0.19 13.51 0.94
CA THR A 99 -0.70 14.88 1.18
C THR A 99 -1.69 15.33 0.11
N GLY A 100 -1.65 14.68 -1.06
CA GLY A 100 -2.39 15.09 -2.23
C GLY A 100 -2.06 16.50 -2.71
N LYS A 101 -0.88 17.01 -2.35
CA LYS A 101 -0.34 18.27 -2.86
C LYS A 101 0.59 17.91 -4.02
N PHE A 102 0.26 18.43 -5.19
CA PHE A 102 1.06 18.34 -6.41
C PHE A 102 1.64 19.72 -6.73
#